data_AF-A0A6L7U8A1-F1
#
_entry.id   AF-A0A6L7U8A1-F1
#
_cell.length_a   1.000
_cell.length_b   1.000
_cell.length_c   1.000
_cell.angle_alpha   90.00
_cell.angle_beta   90.00
_cell.angle_gamma   90.00
#
_symmetry.space_group_name_H-M   'P 1'
#
loop_
_entity.id
_entity.type
_entity.pdbx_description
1 polymer ?
#
loop_
_entity_poly.entity_id
_entity_poly.type
_entity_poly.pdbx_seq_one_letter_code
_entity_poly.pdbx_strand_id
1 'polypeptide(L)'
;MKQSHIKLFPSEIQDFARLFVDMQYHREAADYDPTASFSRAQVILWVERAEYALTAFNQVVNKDRQAFAVYVALPFRGGKPTRVRS
;
A
#
# COMPACT_ATOMS: atom_id res chain seq x y z
N MET A 1 -19.23 -7.29 -3.74
CA MET A 1 -17.76 -7.43 -3.63
C MET A 1 -17.10 -6.31 -4.43
N LYS A 2 -16.34 -5.40 -3.81
CA LYS A 2 -15.55 -4.42 -4.56
C LYS A 2 -14.47 -5.19 -5.34
N GLN A 3 -14.51 -5.16 -6.67
CA GLN A 3 -13.43 -5.71 -7.49
C GLN A 3 -12.14 -4.98 -7.12
N SER A 4 -11.15 -5.71 -6.60
CA SER A 4 -9.83 -5.14 -6.35
C SER A 4 -9.05 -5.18 -7.66
N HIS A 5 -9.00 -4.04 -8.35
CA HIS A 5 -8.29 -3.90 -9.62
C HIS A 5 -6.77 -4.07 -9.45
N ILE A 6 -6.29 -4.15 -8.19
CA ILE A 6 -4.90 -4.46 -7.88
C ILE A 6 -4.42 -5.76 -8.55
N LYS A 7 -5.29 -6.76 -8.70
CA LYS A 7 -4.96 -8.05 -9.30
C LYS A 7 -4.62 -7.98 -10.80
N LEU A 8 -4.92 -6.85 -11.44
CA LEU A 8 -4.62 -6.61 -12.86
C LEU A 8 -3.21 -6.06 -13.07
N PHE A 9 -2.53 -5.62 -12.00
CA PHE A 9 -1.15 -5.14 -12.08
C PHE A 9 -0.15 -6.31 -12.00
N PRO A 10 1.10 -6.12 -12.46
CA PRO A 10 2.20 -7.05 -12.23
C PRO A 10 2.34 -7.44 -10.75
N SER A 11 2.83 -8.67 -10.50
CA SER A 11 3.02 -9.21 -9.15
C SER A 11 3.85 -8.29 -8.26
N GLU A 12 4.87 -7.64 -8.82
CA GLU A 12 5.77 -6.73 -8.11
C GLU A 12 5.02 -5.50 -7.58
N ILE A 13 4.05 -4.98 -8.34
CA ILE A 13 3.18 -3.88 -7.90
C ILE A 13 2.20 -4.35 -6.84
N GLN A 14 1.65 -5.56 -6.98
CA GLN A 14 0.77 -6.16 -5.98
C GLN A 14 1.49 -6.38 -4.64
N ASP A 15 2.71 -6.91 -4.70
CA ASP A 15 3.56 -7.18 -3.54
C ASP A 15 4.00 -5.88 -2.87
N PHE A 16 4.41 -4.88 -3.65
CA PHE A 16 4.69 -3.54 -3.15
C PHE A 16 3.48 -2.95 -2.43
N ALA A 17 2.29 -2.98 -3.05
CA ALA A 17 1.08 -2.40 -2.48
C ALA A 17 0.67 -3.09 -1.17
N ARG A 18 0.75 -4.42 -1.13
CA ARG A 18 0.49 -5.20 0.10
C ARG A 18 1.48 -4.83 1.19
N LEU A 19 2.78 -4.89 0.89
CA LEU A 19 3.82 -4.61 1.88
C LEU A 19 3.75 -3.17 2.38
N PHE A 20 3.40 -2.22 1.51
CA PHE A 20 3.19 -0.83 1.91
C PHE A 20 2.12 -0.72 3.01
N VAL A 21 0.97 -1.39 2.84
CA VAL A 21 -0.11 -1.39 3.84
C VAL A 21 0.34 -2.05 5.15
N ASP A 22 1.04 -3.18 5.06
CA ASP A 22 1.56 -3.87 6.26
C ASP A 22 2.56 -2.97 7.03
N MET A 23 3.45 -2.27 6.32
CA MET A 23 4.40 -1.32 6.93
C MET A 23 3.69 -0.11 7.54
N GLN A 24 2.61 0.37 6.94
CA GLN A 24 1.79 1.44 7.54
C GLN A 24 1.19 0.98 8.87
N TYR A 25 0.67 -0.24 8.94
CA TYR A 25 0.14 -0.81 10.18
C TYR A 25 1.22 -0.94 11.26
N HIS A 26 2.42 -1.44 10.90
CA HIS A 26 3.52 -1.53 11.86
C HIS A 26 4.01 -0.17 12.33
N ARG A 27 4.03 0.85 11.45
CA ARG A 27 4.35 2.22 11.82
C ARG A 27 3.30 2.80 12.77
N GLU A 28 2.02 2.64 12.45
CA GLU A 28 0.93 3.10 13.32
C GLU A 28 1.00 2.46 14.70
N ALA A 29 1.23 1.15 14.78
CA ALA A 29 1.42 0.46 16.04
C ALA A 29 2.66 0.98 16.81
N ALA A 30 3.78 1.21 16.13
CA ALA A 30 4.99 1.77 16.75
C ALA A 30 4.80 3.20 17.27
N ASP A 31 4.03 4.01 16.55
CA ASP A 31 3.81 5.42 16.90
C ASP A 31 2.73 5.59 17.98
N TYR A 32 1.71 4.72 18.01
CA TYR A 32 0.49 4.96 18.79
C TYR A 32 0.09 3.85 19.77
N ASP A 33 0.60 2.62 19.66
CA ASP A 33 0.28 1.53 20.60
C ASP A 33 1.38 1.39 21.67
N PRO A 34 1.12 1.82 22.93
CA PRO A 34 2.11 1.74 24.00
C PRO A 34 2.41 0.30 24.45
N THR A 35 1.60 -0.67 24.03
CA THR A 35 1.81 -2.10 24.30
C THR A 35 2.53 -2.82 23.17
N ALA A 36 2.73 -2.15 22.03
CA ALA A 36 3.45 -2.73 20.92
C ALA A 36 4.93 -2.93 21.28
N SER A 37 5.43 -4.13 20.99
CA SER A 37 6.85 -4.48 21.17
C SER A 37 7.34 -5.21 19.92
N PHE A 38 8.51 -4.80 19.44
CA PHE A 38 9.11 -5.35 18.23
C PHE A 38 10.54 -5.81 18.54
N SER A 39 10.88 -7.02 18.09
CA SER A 39 12.27 -7.47 18.16
C SER A 39 13.10 -6.81 17.06
N ARG A 40 14.39 -6.60 17.33
CA ARG A 40 15.35 -6.10 16.34
C ARG A 40 15.36 -6.95 15.06
N ALA A 41 15.27 -8.27 15.19
CA ALA A 41 15.26 -9.19 14.05
C ALA A 41 14.02 -9.00 13.16
N GLN A 42 12.84 -8.81 13.74
CA GLN A 42 11.61 -8.51 12.99
C GLN A 42 11.73 -7.20 12.22
N VAL A 43 12.23 -6.14 12.87
CA VAL A 43 12.38 -4.83 12.24
C VAL A 43 13.37 -4.89 11.07
N ILE A 44 14.51 -5.58 11.23
CA ILE A 44 15.47 -5.78 10.14
C ILE A 44 14.82 -6.49 8.95
N LEU A 45 14.08 -7.58 9.21
CA LEU A 45 13.38 -8.32 8.16
C LEU A 45 12.35 -7.45 7.43
N TRP A 46 11.65 -6.55 8.13
CA TRP A 46 10.72 -5.61 7.52
C TRP A 46 11.42 -4.61 6.60
N VAL A 47 12.56 -4.07 7.04
CA VAL A 47 13.38 -3.16 6.21
C VAL A 47 13.87 -3.88 4.95
N GLU A 48 14.45 -5.06 5.08
CA GLU A 48 14.94 -5.85 3.94
C GLU A 48 13.82 -6.15 2.92
N ARG A 49 12.63 -6.52 3.42
CA ARG A 49 11.46 -6.74 2.56
C ARG A 49 11.01 -5.47 1.86
N ALA A 50 11.02 -4.33 2.56
CA ALA A 50 10.62 -3.05 1.99
C ALA A 50 11.58 -2.62 0.88
N GLU A 51 12.89 -2.76 1.09
CA GLU A 51 13.93 -2.47 0.09
C GLU A 51 13.80 -3.38 -1.14
N TYR A 52 13.57 -4.67 -0.93
CA TYR A 52 13.32 -5.62 -2.01
C TYR A 52 12.09 -5.24 -2.84
N ALA A 53 10.95 -4.97 -2.19
CA ALA A 53 9.71 -4.62 -2.88
C ALA A 53 9.82 -3.29 -3.62
N LEU A 54 10.52 -2.29 -3.05
CA LEU A 54 10.81 -1.03 -3.72
C LEU A 54 11.69 -1.23 -4.97
N THR A 55 12.71 -2.08 -4.86
CA THR A 55 13.60 -2.39 -5.97
C THR A 55 12.83 -3.10 -7.10
N ALA A 56 12.04 -4.12 -6.77
CA ALA A 56 11.20 -4.83 -7.73
C ALA A 56 10.19 -3.89 -8.40
N PHE A 57 9.50 -3.05 -7.62
CA PHE A 57 8.57 -2.04 -8.13
C PHE A 57 9.25 -1.08 -9.13
N ASN A 58 10.46 -0.62 -8.82
CA ASN A 58 11.24 0.29 -9.68
C ASN A 58 11.76 -0.37 -10.96
N GLN A 59 11.74 -1.69 -11.06
CA GLN A 59 12.10 -2.44 -12.27
C GLN A 59 10.90 -2.71 -13.19
N VAL A 60 9.67 -2.57 -12.68
CA VAL A 60 8.44 -2.73 -13.48
C VAL A 60 8.39 -1.68 -14.60
N VAL A 61 7.83 -2.05 -15.76
CA VAL A 61 7.67 -1.16 -16.91
C VAL A 61 6.95 0.14 -16.52
N ASN A 62 7.45 1.28 -17.01
CA ASN A 62 6.97 2.61 -16.61
C ASN A 62 5.45 2.78 -16.78
N LYS A 63 4.87 2.20 -17.84
CA LYS A 63 3.43 2.25 -18.11
C LYS A 63 2.60 1.68 -16.94
N ASP A 64 3.01 0.55 -16.37
CA ASP A 64 2.26 -0.08 -15.28
C ASP A 64 2.42 0.70 -13.97
N ARG A 65 3.61 1.27 -13.72
CA ARG A 65 3.84 2.17 -12.57
C ARG A 65 2.99 3.44 -12.66
N GLN A 66 2.86 4.03 -13.84
CA GLN A 66 2.00 5.20 -14.09
C GLN A 66 0.52 4.85 -13.90
N ALA A 67 0.07 3.72 -14.45
CA ALA A 67 -1.29 3.24 -14.26
C ALA A 67 -1.59 2.99 -12.77
N PHE A 68 -0.62 2.44 -12.02
CA PHE A 68 -0.74 2.24 -10.58
C PHE A 68 -0.79 3.57 -9.82
N ALA A 69 0.05 4.54 -10.17
CA ALA A 69 0.03 5.88 -9.57
C ALA A 69 -1.34 6.56 -9.77
N VAL A 70 -1.92 6.46 -10.97
CA VAL A 70 -3.27 6.97 -11.27
C VAL A 70 -4.32 6.20 -10.46
N TYR A 71 -4.21 4.88 -10.38
CA TYR A 71 -5.13 4.03 -9.61
C TYR A 71 -5.16 4.40 -8.12
N VAL A 72 -4.01 4.70 -7.50
CA VAL A 72 -3.96 5.09 -6.08
C VAL A 72 -4.29 6.56 -5.84
N ALA A 73 -4.00 7.45 -6.79
CA ALA A 73 -4.22 8.89 -6.65
C ALA A 73 -5.65 9.33 -6.97
N LEU A 74 -6.38 8.58 -7.81
CA LEU A 74 -7.76 8.91 -8.14
C LEU A 74 -8.69 8.48 -6.99
N PRO A 75 -9.36 9.41 -6.31
CA PRO A 75 -10.44 9.04 -5.41
C PRO A 75 -11.50 8.31 -6.24
N PHE A 76 -11.99 7.18 -5.75
CA PHE A 76 -13.19 6.54 -6.31
C PHE A 76 -14.33 7.56 -6.24
N ARG A 77 -14.57 8.26 -7.36
CA ARG A 77 -15.71 9.17 -7.54
C ARG A 77 -16.98 8.33 -7.79
N GLY A 78 -17.32 7.49 -6.82
CA GLY A 78 -18.70 7.06 -6.63
C GLY A 78 -19.39 8.20 -5.89
N GLY A 79 -20.08 9.07 -6.63
CA GLY A 79 -20.78 10.21 -6.08
C GLY A 79 -21.68 9.81 -4.92
N LYS A 80 -21.40 10.35 -3.72
CA LYS A 80 -22.42 10.39 -2.67
C LYS A 80 -23.35 11.55 -3.03
N PRO A 81 -24.69 11.35 -3.12
CA PRO A 81 -25.58 12.48 -3.27
C PRO A 81 -25.40 13.38 -2.05
N THR A 82 -25.07 14.64 -2.32
CA THR A 82 -25.03 15.72 -1.34
C THR A 82 -26.38 15.72 -0.62
N ARG A 83 -26.40 15.27 0.64
CA ARG A 83 -27.60 15.36 1.47
C ARG A 83 -27.76 16.85 1.81
N VAL A 84 -28.58 17.54 1.03
CA VAL A 84 -29.07 18.88 1.38
C VAL A 84 -29.75 18.74 2.73
N ARG A 85 -29.20 19.38 3.75
CA ARG A 85 -29.82 19.45 5.08
C ARG A 85 -31.03 20.39 4.95
N SER A 86 -32.22 19.84 5.13
CA SER A 86 -33.43 20.55 5.53
C SER A 86 -33.36 20.91 7.01
#